data_AF-A0A7S0S5K4-F1
#
_entry.id   AF-A0A7S0S5K4-F1
#
_cell.length_a   1.000
_cell.length_b   1.000
_cell.length_c   1.000
_cell.angle_alpha   90.00
_cell.angle_beta   90.00
_cell.angle_gamma   90.00
#
_symmetry.space_group_name_H-M   'P 1'
#
loop_
_entity.id
_entity.type
_entity.pdbx_description
1 polymer ?
#
loop_
_entity_poly.entity_id
_entity_poly.type
_entity_poly.pdbx_seq_one_letter_code
_entity_poly.pdbx_strand_id
1 'polypeptide(L)'
;DRMLDMGFEPQVRSILGQIRPDRQTLLFSATMPHKVERLVGEALTNPVRITVGQTGVANADVKQYVEVVGDDAGKARWLASKLSQFVDEGEVIVFAGQRARVDQLVGDLTKAGVRAGAIHGEMDQYSRSHVLDAFRAGTTHVL
;
A
#
# COMPACT_ATOMS: atom_id res chain seq x y z
N ASP A 1 11.98 2.86 -7.99
CA ASP A 1 12.36 2.63 -6.57
C ASP A 1 12.17 1.17 -6.14
N ARG A 2 10.96 0.60 -6.17
CA ARG A 2 10.66 -0.76 -5.68
C ARG A 2 11.60 -1.85 -6.19
N MET A 3 11.92 -1.87 -7.48
CA MET A 3 12.87 -2.85 -8.04
C MET A 3 14.27 -2.74 -7.41
N LEU A 4 14.73 -1.52 -7.09
CA LEU A 4 16.02 -1.31 -6.43
C LEU A 4 15.97 -1.74 -4.97
N ASP A 5 14.84 -1.52 -4.28
CA ASP A 5 14.62 -1.98 -2.90
C ASP A 5 14.60 -3.51 -2.82
N MET A 6 14.08 -4.17 -3.85
CA MET A 6 14.11 -5.64 -4.00
C MET A 6 15.51 -6.17 -4.36
N GLY A 7 16.50 -5.30 -4.56
CA GLY A 7 17.86 -5.69 -4.90
C GLY A 7 18.07 -6.01 -6.38
N PHE A 8 17.12 -5.70 -7.28
CA PHE A 8 17.25 -5.95 -8.72
C PHE A 8 18.13 -4.94 -9.46
N GLU A 9 18.85 -4.08 -8.74
CA GLU A 9 19.71 -3.06 -9.35
C GLU A 9 20.72 -3.64 -10.36
N PRO A 10 21.46 -4.72 -10.07
CA PRO A 10 22.41 -5.30 -11.03
C PRO A 10 21.73 -5.80 -12.31
N GLN A 11 20.56 -6.42 -12.19
CA GLN A 11 19.79 -6.96 -13.32
C GLN A 11 19.26 -5.84 -14.22
N VAL A 12 18.70 -4.78 -13.61
CA VAL A 12 18.22 -3.61 -14.35
C VAL A 12 19.37 -2.98 -15.15
N ARG A 13 20.53 -2.78 -14.51
CA ARG A 13 21.72 -2.23 -15.17
C ARG A 13 22.23 -3.12 -16.31
N SER A 14 22.27 -4.43 -16.09
CA SER A 14 22.69 -5.39 -17.10
C SER A 14 21.78 -5.33 -18.34
N ILE A 15 20.46 -5.32 -18.15
CA ILE A 15 19.49 -5.20 -19.25
C ILE A 15 19.68 -3.87 -19.99
N LEU A 16 19.79 -2.74 -19.27
CA LEU A 16 19.99 -1.42 -19.88
C LEU A 16 21.28 -1.34 -20.72
N GLY A 17 22.35 -2.01 -20.28
CA GLY A 17 23.62 -2.08 -21.01
C GLY A 17 23.57 -2.89 -22.30
N GLN A 18 22.56 -3.74 -22.49
CA GLN A 18 22.37 -4.55 -23.70
C GLN A 18 21.42 -3.92 -24.71
N ILE A 19 20.82 -2.76 -24.40
CA ILE A 19 19.90 -2.05 -25.29
C ILE A 19 20.67 -0.98 -26.05
N ARG A 20 20.39 -0.84 -27.36
CA ARG A 20 20.96 0.20 -28.23
C ARG A 20 20.66 1.61 -27.65
N PRO A 21 21.60 2.57 -27.74
CA PRO A 21 21.44 3.90 -27.14
C PRO A 21 20.38 4.81 -27.80
N ASP A 22 19.95 4.54 -29.04
CA ASP A 22 18.93 5.30 -29.79
C ASP A 22 17.49 4.94 -29.34
N ARG A 23 17.23 5.08 -28.06
CA ARG A 23 15.95 4.70 -27.45
C ARG A 23 15.30 5.87 -26.74
N GLN A 24 13.98 5.81 -26.65
CA GLN A 24 13.23 6.59 -25.68
C GLN A 24 13.09 5.76 -24.40
N THR A 25 13.57 6.28 -23.28
CA THR A 25 13.43 5.63 -21.97
C THR A 25 12.49 6.44 -21.09
N LEU A 26 11.53 5.79 -20.45
CA LEU A 26 10.69 6.38 -19.41
C LEU A 26 11.03 5.70 -18.08
N LEU A 27 11.20 6.50 -17.03
CA LEU A 27 11.42 6.03 -15.68
C LEU A 27 10.34 6.58 -14.77
N PHE A 28 9.61 5.67 -14.11
CA PHE A 28 8.58 6.00 -13.13
C PHE A 28 9.09 5.62 -11.73
N SER A 29 8.95 6.54 -10.79
CA SER A 29 9.33 6.31 -9.39
C SER A 29 8.45 7.18 -8.49
N ALA A 30 7.94 6.60 -7.40
CA ALA A 30 7.16 7.35 -6.41
C ALA A 30 8.07 8.13 -5.46
N THR A 31 9.27 7.61 -5.24
CA THR A 31 10.31 8.21 -4.39
C THR A 31 11.59 8.48 -5.20
N MET A 32 12.46 9.34 -4.66
CA MET A 32 13.72 9.71 -5.31
C MET A 32 14.94 9.54 -4.37
N PRO A 33 15.20 8.33 -3.84
CA PRO A 33 16.44 8.07 -3.10
C PRO A 33 17.65 8.10 -4.06
N HIS A 34 18.85 8.32 -3.52
CA HIS A 34 20.09 8.45 -4.32
C HIS A 34 20.31 7.33 -5.35
N LYS A 35 19.90 6.08 -5.05
CA LYS A 35 20.01 4.97 -6.01
C LYS A 35 19.16 5.19 -7.26
N VAL A 36 17.95 5.74 -7.11
CA VAL A 36 17.07 6.08 -8.25
C VAL A 36 17.66 7.26 -9.03
N GLU A 37 18.16 8.29 -8.35
CA GLU A 37 18.80 9.42 -9.02
C GLU A 37 20.00 9.01 -9.87
N ARG A 38 20.82 8.08 -9.36
CA ARG A 38 21.93 7.50 -10.12
C ARG A 38 21.43 6.75 -11.36
N LEU A 39 20.39 5.93 -11.21
CA LEU A 39 19.80 5.19 -12.33
C LEU A 39 19.24 6.14 -13.41
N VAL A 40 18.65 7.27 -13.01
CA VAL A 40 18.19 8.31 -13.95
C VAL A 40 19.34 8.80 -14.84
N GLY A 41 20.50 9.11 -14.24
CA GLY A 41 21.66 9.60 -14.99
C GLY A 41 22.27 8.58 -15.95
N GLU A 42 22.07 7.28 -15.72
CA GLU A 42 22.62 6.20 -16.53
C GLU A 42 21.62 5.69 -17.59
N ALA A 43 20.33 5.70 -17.26
CA ALA A 43 19.28 5.12 -18.09
C ALA A 43 18.65 6.13 -19.08
N LEU A 44 18.67 7.42 -18.74
CA LEU A 44 18.00 8.49 -19.49
C LEU A 44 19.01 9.45 -20.13
N THR A 45 18.62 10.05 -21.26
CA THR A 45 19.40 11.10 -21.94
C THR A 45 18.57 12.38 -21.97
N ASN A 46 19.10 13.46 -21.38
CA ASN A 46 18.41 14.76 -21.24
C ASN A 46 16.92 14.65 -20.81
N PRO A 47 16.63 14.01 -19.66
CA PRO A 47 15.24 13.73 -19.28
C PRO A 47 14.49 14.99 -18.84
N VAL A 48 13.23 15.09 -19.24
CA VAL A 48 12.27 16.01 -18.63
C VAL A 48 11.70 15.36 -17.37
N ARG A 49 11.87 16.02 -16.21
CA ARG A 49 11.29 15.58 -14.95
C ARG A 49 9.88 16.15 -14.81
N ILE A 50 8.90 15.25 -14.73
CA ILE A 50 7.50 15.60 -14.42
C ILE A 50 7.21 15.10 -13.01
N THR A 51 6.88 16.01 -12.10
CA THR A 51 6.51 15.70 -10.72
C THR A 51 5.05 16.06 -10.51
N VAL A 52 4.27 15.13 -9.98
CA VAL A 52 2.89 15.36 -9.55
C VAL A 52 2.87 15.39 -8.02
N GLY A 53 2.50 16.52 -7.43
CA GLY A 53 2.54 16.74 -5.97
C GLY A 53 3.91 17.21 -5.45
N GLN A 54 4.11 17.14 -4.14
CA GLN A 54 5.40 17.43 -3.49
C GLN A 54 6.09 16.13 -3.05
N THR A 55 7.36 15.97 -3.45
CA THR A 55 8.16 14.78 -3.11
C THR A 55 8.41 14.71 -1.60
N GLY A 56 8.05 13.60 -0.97
CA GLY A 56 8.35 13.32 0.44
C GLY A 56 7.39 13.96 1.45
N VAL A 57 6.33 14.63 1.01
CA VAL A 57 5.32 15.20 1.90
C VAL A 57 4.11 14.26 1.93
N ALA A 58 3.64 13.92 3.13
CA ALA A 58 2.36 13.23 3.28
C ALA A 58 1.26 14.10 2.67
N ASN A 59 0.28 13.48 2.00
CA ASN A 59 -0.81 14.24 1.39
C ASN A 59 -1.48 15.14 2.46
N ALA A 60 -1.51 16.45 2.23
CA ALA A 60 -2.05 17.44 3.16
C ALA A 60 -3.54 17.22 3.44
N ASP A 61 -4.26 16.56 2.53
CA ASP A 61 -5.67 16.21 2.70
C ASP A 61 -5.89 15.01 3.64
N VAL A 62 -4.81 14.33 4.06
CA VAL A 62 -4.87 13.19 4.98
C VAL A 62 -4.53 13.64 6.40
N LYS A 63 -5.56 13.70 7.25
CA LYS A 63 -5.38 13.88 8.70
C LYS A 63 -4.79 12.61 9.30
N GLN A 64 -3.73 12.75 10.09
CA GLN A 64 -3.02 11.63 10.71
C GLN A 64 -3.07 11.74 12.23
N TYR A 65 -3.35 10.61 12.88
CA TYR A 65 -3.37 10.47 14.33
C TYR A 65 -2.47 9.30 14.73
N VAL A 66 -1.70 9.49 15.80
CA VAL A 66 -0.82 8.44 16.34
C VAL A 66 -1.29 8.12 17.75
N GLU A 67 -1.69 6.88 17.97
CA GLU A 67 -2.09 6.38 19.27
C GLU A 67 -1.13 5.29 19.73
N VAL A 68 -0.54 5.51 20.90
CA VAL A 68 0.41 4.57 21.51
C VAL A 68 -0.35 3.68 22.48
N VAL A 69 -0.39 2.38 22.18
CA VAL A 69 -1.03 1.37 23.03
C VAL A 69 0.00 0.35 23.50
N GLY A 70 -0.17 -0.15 24.72
CA GLY A 70 0.84 -0.94 25.42
C GLY A 70 1.07 -2.35 24.85
N ASP A 71 0.05 -2.97 24.28
CA ASP A 71 0.13 -4.32 23.71
C ASP A 71 -0.85 -4.53 22.55
N ASP A 72 -0.79 -5.71 21.94
CA ASP A 72 -1.65 -6.07 20.82
C ASP A 72 -3.12 -6.21 21.19
N ALA A 73 -3.43 -6.60 22.43
CA ALA A 73 -4.80 -6.63 22.94
C ALA A 73 -5.37 -5.20 23.07
N GLY A 74 -4.53 -4.24 23.45
CA GLY A 74 -4.83 -2.83 23.49
C GLY A 74 -5.17 -2.27 22.10
N LYS A 75 -4.45 -2.67 21.05
CA LYS A 75 -4.78 -2.32 19.66
C LYS A 75 -6.17 -2.80 19.27
N ALA A 76 -6.49 -4.06 19.57
CA ALA A 76 -7.80 -4.63 19.24
C ALA A 76 -8.94 -3.92 19.98
N ARG A 77 -8.77 -3.64 21.28
CA ARG A 77 -9.76 -2.89 22.08
C ARG A 77 -9.93 -1.45 21.58
N TRP A 78 -8.83 -0.78 21.26
CA TRP A 78 -8.87 0.58 20.72
C TRP A 78 -9.58 0.62 19.36
N LEU A 79 -9.26 -0.32 18.47
CA LEU A 79 -9.93 -0.41 17.18
C LEU A 79 -11.43 -0.64 17.37
N ALA A 80 -11.82 -1.63 18.19
CA ALA A 80 -13.23 -1.92 18.46
C ALA A 80 -14.00 -0.72 19.03
N SER A 81 -13.37 0.13 19.86
CA SER A 81 -14.03 1.31 20.44
C SER A 81 -14.18 2.49 19.47
N LYS A 82 -13.40 2.52 18.37
CA LYS A 82 -13.42 3.59 17.36
C LYS A 82 -14.08 3.18 16.05
N LEU A 83 -14.15 1.88 15.77
CA LEU A 83 -14.55 1.37 14.48
C LEU A 83 -15.96 1.79 14.08
N SER A 84 -16.92 1.84 15.01
CA SER A 84 -18.28 2.30 14.72
C SER A 84 -18.28 3.74 14.21
N GLN A 85 -17.57 4.64 14.89
CA GLN A 85 -17.45 6.04 14.48
C GLN A 85 -16.81 6.14 13.09
N PHE A 86 -15.75 5.37 12.82
CA PHE A 86 -15.11 5.40 11.50
C PHE A 86 -16.02 4.88 10.40
N VAL A 87 -16.79 3.81 10.67
CA VAL A 87 -17.76 3.25 9.72
C VAL A 87 -18.91 4.23 9.45
N ASP A 88 -19.32 5.04 10.44
CA ASP A 88 -20.32 6.09 10.25
C ASP A 88 -19.82 7.23 9.34
N GLU A 89 -18.51 7.44 9.28
CA GLU A 89 -17.86 8.44 8.40
C GLU A 89 -17.56 7.89 6.99
N GLY A 90 -17.53 6.57 6.80
CA GLY A 90 -17.30 5.93 5.50
C GLY A 90 -16.70 4.52 5.61
N GLU A 91 -16.30 3.94 4.48
CA GLU A 91 -15.65 2.63 4.50
C GLU A 91 -14.23 2.67 5.11
N VAL A 92 -13.88 1.65 5.89
CA VAL A 92 -12.64 1.60 6.68
C VAL A 92 -11.71 0.52 6.14
N ILE A 93 -10.42 0.84 5.98
CA ILE A 93 -9.37 -0.13 5.66
C ILE A 93 -8.42 -0.26 6.85
N VAL A 94 -8.23 -1.48 7.35
CA VAL A 94 -7.37 -1.80 8.49
C VAL A 94 -6.19 -2.67 8.05
N PHE A 95 -4.99 -2.09 8.06
CA PHE A 95 -3.76 -2.82 7.74
C PHE A 95 -3.21 -3.58 8.95
N ALA A 96 -2.92 -4.87 8.77
CA ALA A 96 -2.19 -5.69 9.73
C ALA A 96 -0.94 -6.31 9.11
N GLY A 97 0.13 -6.45 9.90
CA GLY A 97 1.44 -6.90 9.40
C GLY A 97 1.57 -8.39 9.12
N GLN A 98 0.59 -9.23 9.52
CA GLN A 98 0.63 -10.67 9.36
C GLN A 98 -0.72 -11.21 8.90
N ARG A 99 -0.70 -12.19 7.99
CA ARG A 99 -1.93 -12.84 7.47
C ARG A 99 -2.83 -13.38 8.57
N ALA A 100 -2.26 -14.19 9.47
CA ALA A 100 -3.04 -14.81 10.56
C ALA A 100 -3.75 -13.76 11.43
N ARG A 101 -3.18 -12.57 11.56
CA ARG A 101 -3.78 -11.46 12.29
C ARG A 101 -4.93 -10.79 11.54
N VAL A 102 -4.85 -10.73 10.21
CA VAL A 102 -5.98 -10.27 9.36
C VAL A 102 -7.17 -11.21 9.56
N ASP A 103 -6.95 -12.52 9.44
CA ASP A 103 -8.01 -13.53 9.58
C ASP A 103 -8.64 -13.50 10.97
N GLN A 104 -7.80 -13.40 12.02
CA GLN A 104 -8.26 -13.25 13.40
C GLN A 104 -9.10 -11.98 13.58
N LEU A 105 -8.63 -10.84 13.07
CA LEU A 105 -9.33 -9.56 13.21
C LEU A 105 -10.70 -9.60 12.53
N VAL A 106 -10.78 -10.12 11.31
CA VAL A 106 -12.07 -10.28 10.59
C VAL A 106 -13.01 -11.20 11.36
N GLY A 107 -12.50 -12.30 11.92
CA GLY A 107 -13.29 -13.20 12.75
C GLY A 107 -13.85 -12.52 14.01
N ASP A 108 -13.03 -11.73 14.71
CA ASP A 108 -13.44 -11.00 15.91
C ASP A 108 -14.46 -9.89 15.60
N LEU A 109 -14.25 -9.15 14.51
CA LEU A 109 -15.17 -8.12 14.03
C LEU A 109 -16.51 -8.71 13.58
N THR A 110 -16.49 -9.83 12.87
CA THR A 110 -17.71 -10.53 12.44
C THR A 110 -18.52 -11.02 13.63
N LYS A 111 -17.86 -11.57 14.67
CA LYS A 111 -18.53 -11.95 15.93
C LYS A 111 -19.15 -10.75 16.66
N ALA A 112 -18.56 -9.58 16.53
CA ALA A 112 -19.10 -8.33 17.06
C ALA A 112 -20.19 -7.71 16.18
N GLY A 113 -20.61 -8.37 15.08
CA GLY A 113 -21.66 -7.91 14.18
C GLY A 113 -21.21 -6.92 13.11
N VAL A 114 -19.90 -6.69 12.97
CA VAL A 114 -19.33 -5.80 11.94
C VAL A 114 -19.18 -6.56 10.63
N ARG A 115 -19.64 -5.95 9.53
CA ARG A 115 -19.46 -6.49 8.17
C ARG A 115 -18.03 -6.24 7.70
N ALA A 116 -17.15 -7.21 7.95
CA ALA A 116 -15.73 -7.15 7.63
C ALA A 116 -15.31 -8.21 6.58
N GLY A 117 -14.34 -7.86 5.73
CA GLY A 117 -13.69 -8.75 4.78
C GLY A 117 -12.18 -8.74 4.95
N ALA A 118 -11.48 -9.75 4.41
CA ALA A 118 -10.02 -9.84 4.44
C ALA A 118 -9.44 -9.74 3.02
N ILE A 119 -8.26 -9.14 2.89
CA ILE A 119 -7.39 -9.29 1.72
C ILE A 119 -5.96 -9.61 2.14
N HIS A 120 -5.45 -10.74 1.66
CA HIS A 120 -4.04 -11.13 1.85
C HIS A 120 -3.48 -11.93 0.67
N GLY A 121 -2.17 -12.15 0.65
CA GLY A 121 -1.45 -12.70 -0.51
C GLY A 121 -1.81 -14.14 -0.91
N GLU A 122 -2.34 -14.95 0.01
CA GLU A 122 -2.77 -16.34 -0.28
C GLU A 122 -4.21 -16.48 -0.76
N MET A 123 -4.98 -15.40 -0.87
CA MET A 123 -6.33 -15.50 -1.42
C MET A 123 -6.27 -15.77 -2.91
N ASP A 124 -7.14 -16.65 -3.38
CA ASP A 124 -7.36 -16.79 -4.81
C ASP A 124 -7.99 -15.50 -5.38
N GLN A 125 -7.77 -15.28 -6.68
CA GLN A 125 -8.18 -14.05 -7.35
C GLN A 125 -9.71 -13.86 -7.32
N TYR A 126 -10.50 -14.93 -7.36
CA TYR A 126 -11.96 -14.85 -7.35
C TYR A 126 -12.45 -14.36 -5.99
N SER A 127 -11.99 -14.97 -4.90
CA SER A 127 -12.31 -14.52 -3.53
C SER A 127 -11.88 -13.09 -3.27
N ARG A 128 -10.68 -12.71 -3.75
CA ARG A 128 -10.17 -11.33 -3.64
C ARG A 128 -11.06 -10.32 -4.35
N SER A 129 -11.46 -10.60 -5.59
CA SER A 129 -12.37 -9.75 -6.36
C SER A 129 -13.72 -9.62 -5.67
N HIS A 130 -14.30 -10.74 -5.20
CA HIS A 130 -15.58 -10.72 -4.51
C HIS A 130 -15.57 -9.83 -3.25
N VAL A 131 -14.53 -9.92 -2.42
CA VAL A 131 -14.41 -9.06 -1.22
C VAL A 131 -14.26 -7.59 -1.59
N LEU A 132 -13.46 -7.27 -2.62
CA LEU A 132 -13.31 -5.89 -3.09
C LEU A 132 -14.61 -5.31 -3.64
N ASP A 133 -15.37 -6.10 -4.38
CA ASP A 133 -16.66 -5.67 -4.94
C ASP A 133 -17.69 -5.47 -3.83
N ALA A 134 -17.72 -6.38 -2.84
CA ALA A 134 -18.56 -6.23 -1.65
C ALA A 134 -18.23 -4.96 -0.85
N PHE A 135 -16.95 -4.62 -0.72
CA PHE A 135 -16.48 -3.40 -0.06
C PHE A 135 -16.90 -2.15 -0.84
N ARG A 136 -16.66 -2.12 -2.16
CA ARG A 136 -17.08 -1.00 -3.03
C ARG A 136 -18.59 -0.79 -3.06
N ALA A 137 -19.37 -1.86 -2.91
CA ALA A 137 -20.82 -1.81 -2.87
C ALA A 137 -21.39 -1.41 -1.49
N GLY A 138 -20.56 -1.18 -0.47
CA GLY A 138 -21.00 -0.88 0.90
C GLY A 138 -21.68 -2.06 1.61
N THR A 139 -21.52 -3.28 1.07
CA THR A 139 -22.03 -4.51 1.71
C THR A 139 -21.08 -5.03 2.78
N THR A 140 -19.79 -4.71 2.63
CA THR A 140 -18.73 -4.84 3.64
C THR A 140 -18.23 -3.44 3.96
N HIS A 141 -18.16 -3.06 5.23
CA HIS A 141 -17.73 -1.71 5.65
C HIS A 141 -16.27 -1.65 6.09
N VAL A 142 -15.69 -2.80 6.44
CA VAL A 142 -14.32 -2.88 6.96
C VAL A 142 -13.52 -3.89 6.14
N LEU A 143 -12.34 -3.49 5.66
CA LEU A 143 -11.45 -4.30 4.83
C LEU A 143 -10.07 -4.50 5.46
#